data_AF-A0A410UKQ4-F1
#
_entry.id   AF-A0A410UKQ4-F1
#
_cell.length_a   1.000
_cell.length_b   1.000
_cell.length_c   1.000
_cell.angle_alpha   90.00
_cell.angle_beta   90.00
_cell.angle_gamma   90.00
#
_symmetry.space_group_name_H-M   'P 1'
#
loop_
_entity.id
_entity.type
_entity.pdbx_description
1 polymer ?
#
loop_
_entity_poly.entity_id
_entity_poly.type
_entity_poly.pdbx_seq_one_letter_code
_entity_poly.pdbx_strand_id
1 'polypeptide(L)' 'MTRRRKGIPGLSFSWKRAVGISSAKANVSRKIGIPLTRSGRRQRMRKAKGTLLTFIVGLFLVWMFVHWLSQL' A
#
# COMPACT_ATOMS: atom_id res chain seq x y z
N MET A 1 7.26 5.73 2.03
CA MET A 1 7.94 5.66 0.71
C MET A 1 7.09 6.31 -0.38
N THR A 2 7.18 7.63 -0.51
CA THR A 2 6.71 8.38 -1.68
C THR A 2 7.89 8.48 -2.65
N ARG A 3 7.69 7.97 -3.88
CA ARG A 3 8.66 8.14 -4.97
C ARG A 3 8.77 9.64 -5.22
N ARG A 4 9.87 10.28 -4.83
CA ARG A 4 10.16 11.69 -5.15
C ARG A 4 10.14 11.83 -6.67
N ARG A 5 9.13 12.49 -7.21
CA ARG A 5 9.17 13.05 -8.57
C ARG A 5 9.40 14.55 -8.40
N LYS A 6 10.41 15.06 -9.11
CA LYS A 6 10.82 16.46 -9.21
C LYS A 6 9.58 17.33 -9.46
N GLY A 7 9.28 18.20 -8.50
CA GLY A 7 8.21 19.19 -8.57
C GLY A 7 8.31 20.05 -7.33
N ILE A 8 8.48 21.36 -7.55
CA ILE A 8 8.75 22.38 -6.54
C ILE A 8 7.71 22.28 -5.41
N PRO A 9 8.12 22.15 -4.12
CA PRO A 9 7.20 22.06 -2.99
C PRO A 9 6.44 23.38 -2.84
N GLY A 10 5.22 23.44 -3.37
CA GLY A 10 4.36 24.64 -3.35
C GLY A 10 3.57 24.89 -4.64
N LEU A 11 4.01 24.34 -5.78
CA LEU A 11 3.35 24.54 -7.10
C LEU A 11 2.86 23.25 -7.77
N SER A 12 2.83 22.12 -7.07
CA SER A 12 2.18 20.89 -7.58
C SER A 12 0.65 20.97 -7.45
N PHE A 13 0.06 22.07 -7.90
CA PHE A 13 -1.39 22.22 -8.00
C PHE A 13 -1.86 21.36 -9.18
N SER A 14 -2.18 20.11 -8.88
CA SER A 14 -2.78 19.22 -9.86
C SER A 14 -4.16 19.79 -10.23
N TRP A 15 -4.34 20.15 -11.50
CA TRP A 15 -5.63 20.61 -12.04
C TRP A 15 -6.77 19.61 -11.77
N LYS A 16 -6.44 18.32 -11.63
CA LYS A 16 -7.42 17.26 -11.26
C LYS A 16 -7.95 17.37 -9.82
N ARG A 17 -7.29 18.13 -8.94
CA ARG A 17 -7.80 18.52 -7.60
C ARG A 17 -8.61 19.81 -7.67
N ALA A 18 -8.14 20.82 -8.42
CA ALA A 18 -8.83 22.09 -8.59
C ALA A 18 -10.21 21.94 -9.27
N VAL A 19 -10.31 21.05 -10.27
CA VAL A 19 -11.57 20.73 -10.98
C VAL A 19 -12.50 19.84 -10.14
N GLY A 20 -12.12 19.43 -8.92
CA GLY A 20 -13.01 18.72 -7.99
C GLY A 20 -13.36 17.26 -8.37
N ILE A 21 -12.83 16.73 -9.48
CA ILE A 21 -13.09 15.35 -9.95
C ILE A 21 -12.68 14.30 -8.90
N SER A 22 -11.62 14.58 -8.13
CA SER A 22 -11.18 13.72 -7.03
C SER A 22 -12.19 13.70 -5.87
N SER A 23 -12.76 14.86 -5.55
CA SER A 23 -13.77 15.04 -4.49
C SER A 23 -15.07 14.34 -4.85
N ALA A 24 -15.51 14.45 -6.10
CA ALA A 24 -16.71 13.79 -6.61
C ALA A 24 -16.61 12.25 -6.49
N LYS A 25 -15.48 11.66 -6.92
CA LYS A 25 -15.25 10.21 -6.77
C LYS A 25 -15.24 9.77 -5.30
N ALA A 26 -14.68 10.58 -4.41
CA ALA A 26 -14.66 10.28 -2.98
C ALA A 26 -16.07 10.38 -2.36
N ASN A 27 -16.88 11.37 -2.77
CA ASN A 27 -18.26 11.54 -2.30
C ASN A 27 -19.15 10.40 -2.77
N VAL A 28 -19.06 9.99 -4.04
CA VAL A 28 -19.80 8.85 -4.59
C VAL A 28 -19.43 7.55 -3.87
N SER A 29 -18.13 7.33 -3.62
CA SER A 29 -17.67 6.16 -2.86
C SER A 29 -18.16 6.15 -1.41
N ARG A 30 -18.34 7.31 -0.77
CA ARG A 30 -18.91 7.43 0.58
C ARG A 30 -20.42 7.19 0.60
N LYS A 31 -21.15 7.66 -0.40
CA LYS A 31 -22.60 7.44 -0.52
C LYS A 31 -22.95 5.98 -0.78
N ILE A 32 -22.16 5.27 -1.58
CA ILE A 32 -22.42 3.87 -1.97
C ILE A 32 -21.81 2.87 -0.96
N GLY A 33 -20.92 3.33 -0.06
CA GLY A 33 -20.24 2.46 0.92
C GLY A 33 -19.18 1.52 0.33
N ILE A 34 -19.18 1.31 -0.98
CA ILE A 34 -18.23 0.47 -1.69
C ILE A 34 -17.01 1.34 -2.10
N PRO A 35 -15.78 0.97 -1.71
CA PRO A 35 -14.57 1.68 -2.11
C PRO A 35 -14.31 1.51 -3.61
N LEU A 36 -14.83 2.45 -4.41
CA LEU A 36 -14.67 2.49 -5.87
C LEU A 36 -13.24 2.88 -6.30
N THR A 37 -12.41 3.34 -5.37
CA THR A 37 -11.03 3.75 -5.68
C THR A 37 -10.07 2.56 -5.63
N ARG A 38 -9.28 2.39 -6.71
CA ARG A 38 -8.20 1.37 -6.78
C ARG A 38 -7.16 1.57 -5.67
N SER A 39 -6.96 2.80 -5.20
CA SER A 39 -6.01 3.15 -4.13
C SER A 39 -6.48 2.62 -2.76
N GLY A 40 -7.76 2.79 -2.40
CA GLY A 40 -8.31 2.30 -1.13
C GLY A 40 -8.24 0.78 -1.00
N ARG A 41 -8.57 0.05 -2.08
CA ARG A 41 -8.42 -1.42 -2.14
C ARG A 41 -6.95 -1.86 -2.03
N ARG A 42 -6.03 -1.16 -2.71
CA ARG A 42 -4.58 -1.45 -2.61
C ARG A 42 -4.02 -1.25 -1.21
N GLN A 43 -4.56 -0.31 -0.43
CA GLN A 43 -4.08 -0.02 0.91
C GLN A 43 -4.54 -1.08 1.93
N ARG A 44 -5.77 -1.60 1.79
CA ARG A 44 -6.24 -2.77 2.56
C ARG A 44 -5.42 -4.02 2.22
N MET A 45 -5.18 -4.28 0.93
CA MET A 45 -4.37 -5.42 0.49
C MET A 45 -2.90 -5.30 0.90
N ARG A 46 -2.33 -4.10 0.97
CA ARG A 46 -0.96 -3.90 1.46
C ARG A 46 -0.81 -4.26 2.94
N LYS A 47 -1.78 -3.89 3.77
CA LYS A 47 -1.77 -4.24 5.19
C LYS A 47 -1.88 -5.76 5.39
N ALA A 48 -2.72 -6.43 4.62
CA ALA A 48 -2.90 -7.88 4.71
C ALA A 48 -1.68 -8.68 4.20
N LYS A 49 -1.04 -8.24 3.10
CA LYS A 49 0.09 -8.96 2.51
C LYS A 49 1.41 -8.80 3.29
N GLY A 50 1.57 -7.70 4.03
CA GLY A 50 2.79 -7.44 4.79
C GLY A 50 3.04 -8.50 5.86
N THR A 51 2.01 -8.85 6.64
CA THR A 51 2.13 -9.76 7.77
C THR A 51 2.46 -11.19 7.34
N LEU A 52 1.75 -11.73 6.34
CA LEU A 52 1.94 -13.11 5.88
C LEU A 52 3.34 -13.33 5.29
N LEU A 53 3.85 -12.38 4.51
CA LEU A 53 5.18 -12.49 3.90
C LEU A 53 6.27 -12.47 4.97
N THR A 54 6.14 -11.62 6.00
CA THR A 54 7.08 -11.58 7.13
C THR A 54 7.08 -12.90 7.92
N PHE A 55 5.91 -13.50 8.15
CA PHE A 55 5.82 -14.82 8.79
C PHE A 55 6.49 -15.93 7.97
N ILE A 56 6.24 -15.99 6.65
CA ILE A 56 6.84 -17.01 5.77
C ILE A 56 8.37 -16.89 5.77
N VAL A 57 8.90 -15.67 5.64
CA VAL A 57 10.35 -15.43 5.67
C VAL A 57 10.94 -15.79 7.03
N GLY A 58 10.26 -15.45 8.13
CA GLY A 58 10.69 -15.81 9.48
C GLY A 58 10.75 -17.33 9.69
N LEU A 59 9.71 -18.05 9.27
CA LEU A 59 9.67 -19.52 9.36
C LEU A 59 10.78 -20.17 8.53
N PHE A 60 11.03 -19.66 7.33
CA PHE A 60 12.10 -20.16 6.48
C PHE A 60 13.50 -19.98 7.11
N LEU A 61 13.77 -18.81 7.71
CA LEU A 61 15.04 -18.54 8.38
C LEU A 61 15.26 -19.44 9.61
N VAL A 62 14.21 -19.66 10.42
CA VAL A 62 14.27 -20.57 11.56
C VAL A 62 14.53 -21.99 11.10
N TRP A 63 13.80 -22.46 10.07
CA TRP A 63 14.01 -23.78 9.50
C TRP A 63 15.43 -23.96 8.95
N MET A 64 15.94 -22.97 8.21
CA MET A 64 17.31 -22.97 7.68
C MET A 64 18.36 -23.04 8.80
N PHE A 65 18.13 -22.32 9.90
CA PHE A 65 19.03 -22.30 11.05
C PHE A 65 19.04 -23.66 11.79
N VAL A 66 17.87 -24.24 12.02
CA VAL A 66 17.75 -25.58 12.64
C VAL A 66 18.43 -26.64 11.77
N HIS A 67 18.22 -26.58 10.46
CA HIS A 67 18.87 -27.50 9.54
C HIS A 67 20.40 -27.35 9.54
N TRP A 68 20.91 -26.11 9.67
CA TRP A 68 22.35 -25.86 9.77
C TRP A 68 22.95 -26.44 11.06
N LEU A 69 22.26 -26.31 12.20
CA LEU A 69 22.68 -26.92 13.47
C LEU A 69 22.66 -28.45 13.42
N SER A 70 21.77 -29.06 12.64
CA SER A 70 21.72 -30.50 12.46
C SER A 70 22.89 -31.07 11.65
N GLN A 71 23.68 -30.22 11.00
CA GLN A 71 24.83 -30.60 10.17
C GLN A 71 26.17 -30.32 10.87
N LEU A 72 26.11 -29.83 12.13
CA LEU A 72 27.24 -29.49 12.97
C LEU A 72 27.47 -30.61 14.00
#